data_AF-A0A964PQE8-F1
#
_entry.id   AF-A0A964PQE8-F1
#
_cell.length_a   1.000
_cell.length_b   1.000
_cell.length_c   1.000
_cell.angle_alpha   90.00
_cell.angle_beta   90.00
_cell.angle_gamma   90.00
#
_symmetry.space_group_name_H-M   'P 1'
#
loop_
_entity.id
_entity.type
_entity.pdbx_description
1 polymer ?
#
loop_
_entity_poly.entity_id
_entity_poly.type
_entity_poly.pdbx_seq_one_letter_code
_entity_poly.pdbx_strand_id
1 'polypeptide(L)'
;MCYHRHLPNLIIAILVIGLAGCASSPRQPVLIEDHTPAQLTEKPTPSPVQTTRKQLTAPITLETKPKIFALPDLDTTNPAPVATTPLAAEETAPKAPSTLAVAELVAKADLASNRGDRGGARAILERALKVKTDDAQIWYRLAELNLGDGEYEQAIVAADRARGLSAGDSNLVTRANSVIARARQESNR
;
A
#
# COMPACT_ATOMS: atom_id res chain seq x y z
N MET A 1 -49.95 7.68 36.42
CA MET A 1 -49.11 8.08 37.56
C MET A 1 -48.01 8.99 37.05
N CYS A 2 -48.20 10.30 37.19
CA CYS A 2 -47.20 11.33 36.92
C CYS A 2 -46.73 11.84 38.27
N TYR A 3 -45.42 11.78 38.57
CA TYR A 3 -44.82 12.77 39.46
C TYR A 3 -43.37 13.02 39.06
N HIS A 4 -43.26 14.14 38.38
CA HIS A 4 -42.10 15.00 38.20
C HIS A 4 -41.26 15.11 39.49
N ARG A 5 -39.98 14.70 39.45
CA ARG A 5 -38.98 15.19 40.40
C ARG A 5 -38.05 16.14 39.66
N HIS A 6 -38.46 17.39 39.63
CA HIS A 6 -37.62 18.54 39.32
C HIS A 6 -36.90 18.94 40.62
N LEU A 7 -35.62 19.33 40.56
CA LEU A 7 -34.99 20.52 41.19
C LEU A 7 -33.45 20.39 41.27
N PRO A 8 -32.68 21.51 41.36
CA PRO A 8 -31.81 21.95 40.27
C PRO A 8 -30.42 22.45 40.75
N ASN A 9 -29.68 23.13 39.86
CA ASN A 9 -28.64 24.13 40.14
C ASN A 9 -27.26 23.69 40.65
N LEU A 10 -26.27 23.71 39.74
CA LEU A 10 -25.01 24.45 39.93
C LEU A 10 -24.38 24.66 38.53
N ILE A 11 -24.70 25.73 37.80
CA ILE A 11 -23.92 26.98 37.76
C ILE A 11 -22.43 26.75 37.99
N ILE A 12 -21.68 26.44 36.92
CA ILE A 12 -20.28 26.85 36.74
C ILE A 12 -20.17 27.25 35.26
N ALA A 13 -20.50 28.50 34.97
CA ALA A 13 -19.53 29.59 34.82
C ALA A 13 -18.71 29.45 33.53
N ILE A 14 -19.18 30.20 32.56
CA ILE A 14 -18.53 30.60 31.31
C ILE A 14 -17.09 31.03 31.60
N LEU A 15 -16.13 30.43 30.89
CA LEU A 15 -14.80 31.00 30.72
C LEU A 15 -14.46 30.98 29.23
N VAL A 16 -15.05 31.93 28.51
CA VAL A 16 -14.58 32.35 27.18
C VAL A 16 -13.27 33.08 27.40
N ILE A 17 -12.14 32.35 27.29
CA ILE A 17 -10.84 32.98 27.09
C ILE A 17 -10.59 33.00 25.59
N GLY A 18 -10.92 34.14 24.98
CA GLY A 18 -10.32 34.52 23.72
C GLY A 18 -8.89 34.98 23.98
N LEU A 19 -7.93 34.32 23.34
CA LEU A 19 -6.58 34.87 23.18
C LEU A 19 -6.03 34.51 21.79
N ALA A 20 -5.83 35.58 21.02
CA ALA A 20 -4.78 35.82 20.04
C ALA A 20 -4.68 34.85 18.84
N GLY A 21 -5.11 35.36 17.69
CA GLY A 21 -4.76 34.80 16.40
C GLY A 21 -3.25 34.87 16.16
N CYS A 22 -2.70 33.78 15.66
CA CYS A 22 -1.39 33.81 15.01
C CYS A 22 -1.58 34.35 13.59
N ALA A 23 -0.90 35.45 13.35
CA ALA A 23 -0.90 36.22 12.12
C ALA A 23 -0.53 35.36 10.91
N SER A 24 -1.39 35.43 9.91
CA SER A 24 -1.16 35.04 8.52
C SER A 24 0.08 35.74 7.98
N SER A 25 1.11 34.97 7.61
CA SER A 25 2.28 35.52 6.92
C SER A 25 2.06 35.39 5.40
N PRO A 26 1.94 36.49 4.63
CA PRO A 26 1.83 36.40 3.18
C PRO A 26 3.19 35.97 2.61
N ARG A 27 3.20 34.86 1.87
CA ARG A 27 4.32 34.55 0.96
C ARG A 27 4.36 35.64 -0.11
N GLN A 28 5.51 36.27 -0.25
CA GLN A 28 5.78 37.22 -1.32
C GLN A 28 5.61 36.51 -2.69
N PRO A 29 4.93 37.13 -3.66
CA PRO A 29 4.99 36.66 -5.03
C PRO A 29 6.39 36.97 -5.56
N VAL A 30 7.14 35.94 -5.95
CA VAL A 30 8.36 36.10 -6.72
C VAL A 30 7.97 36.71 -8.07
N LEU A 31 8.38 37.96 -8.25
CA LEU A 31 8.36 38.70 -9.50
C LEU A 31 9.28 37.99 -10.50
N ILE A 32 8.69 37.27 -11.46
CA ILE A 32 9.42 36.79 -12.64
C ILE A 32 9.23 37.86 -13.70
N GLU A 33 10.17 38.79 -13.77
CA GLU A 33 10.23 39.80 -14.85
C GLU A 33 10.67 39.14 -16.16
N ASP A 34 9.74 39.20 -17.12
CA ASP A 34 9.89 39.38 -18.56
C ASP A 34 11.12 38.81 -19.26
N HIS A 35 10.94 37.61 -19.84
CA HIS A 35 11.62 37.22 -21.09
C HIS A 35 10.56 36.75 -22.11
N THR A 36 9.86 37.70 -22.72
CA THR A 36 9.28 37.60 -24.07
C THR A 36 10.35 38.12 -25.04
N PRO A 37 10.67 37.52 -26.22
CA PRO A 37 9.73 37.16 -27.29
C PRO A 37 10.05 35.79 -27.93
N ALA A 38 9.30 35.17 -28.83
CA ALA A 38 8.35 35.65 -29.80
C ALA A 38 7.39 34.51 -30.18
N GLN A 39 6.19 34.94 -30.52
CA GLN A 39 5.09 34.23 -31.13
C GLN A 39 5.49 33.65 -32.50
N LEU A 40 5.37 32.34 -32.68
CA LEU A 40 4.97 31.76 -33.96
C LEU A 40 3.65 31.04 -33.71
N THR A 41 2.60 31.76 -34.10
CA THR A 41 1.26 31.26 -34.38
C THR A 41 1.30 29.92 -35.12
N GLU A 42 0.57 28.92 -34.63
CA GLU A 42 -0.36 28.16 -35.48
C GLU A 42 -1.26 27.24 -34.63
N LYS A 43 -2.56 27.51 -34.72
CA LYS A 43 -3.68 26.63 -34.33
C LYS A 43 -4.85 27.05 -35.24
N PRO A 44 -5.93 26.26 -35.43
CA PRO A 44 -6.10 24.80 -35.59
C PRO A 44 -6.89 24.46 -36.87
N THR A 45 -6.68 23.28 -37.48
CA THR A 45 -7.81 22.49 -38.02
C THR A 45 -7.46 21.00 -38.13
N PRO A 46 -8.44 20.08 -37.94
CA PRO A 46 -8.22 18.66 -37.67
C PRO A 46 -8.41 17.79 -38.92
N SER A 47 -7.80 16.61 -38.94
CA SER A 47 -8.13 15.52 -39.88
C SER A 47 -7.50 14.19 -39.45
N PRO A 48 -8.02 13.05 -39.95
CA PRO A 48 -8.46 11.94 -39.10
C PRO A 48 -7.58 10.68 -39.17
N VAL A 49 -7.68 9.86 -38.12
CA VAL A 49 -7.80 8.37 -38.14
C VAL A 49 -6.57 7.62 -38.70
N GLN A 50 -5.90 6.82 -37.85
CA GLN A 50 -5.93 5.35 -37.88
C GLN A 50 -4.80 4.74 -37.04
N THR A 51 -5.23 4.00 -36.02
CA THR A 51 -4.57 2.84 -35.43
C THR A 51 -3.83 2.01 -36.47
N THR A 52 -2.55 1.72 -36.25
CA THR A 52 -1.92 0.51 -36.81
C THR A 52 -1.02 -0.11 -35.75
N ARG A 53 -1.61 -1.01 -34.98
CA ARG A 53 -0.92 -2.07 -34.24
C ARG A 53 -0.38 -3.07 -35.26
N LYS A 54 0.87 -2.92 -35.68
CA LYS A 54 1.54 -3.95 -36.48
C LYS A 54 2.12 -5.01 -35.56
N GLN A 55 1.29 -6.00 -35.25
CA GLN A 55 1.75 -7.33 -34.88
C GLN A 55 2.06 -8.07 -36.17
N LEU A 56 3.30 -8.52 -36.35
CA LEU A 56 3.62 -9.49 -37.38
C LEU A 56 4.48 -10.60 -36.77
N THR A 57 3.80 -11.72 -36.59
CA THR A 57 4.29 -13.07 -36.35
C THR A 57 5.37 -13.44 -37.37
N ALA A 58 6.54 -13.90 -36.90
CA ALA A 58 7.49 -14.64 -37.72
C ALA A 58 7.61 -16.07 -37.17
N PRO A 59 7.64 -17.09 -38.05
CA PRO A 59 7.55 -18.50 -37.68
C PRO A 59 8.86 -19.03 -37.07
N ILE A 60 8.71 -19.92 -36.09
CA ILE A 60 9.80 -20.76 -35.59
C ILE A 60 10.06 -21.83 -36.66
N THR A 61 11.14 -21.67 -37.41
CA THR A 61 11.68 -22.73 -38.28
C THR A 61 13.05 -23.13 -37.73
N LEU A 62 13.14 -24.40 -37.32
CA LEU A 62 14.37 -25.11 -36.97
C LEU A 62 15.26 -25.30 -38.21
N GLU A 63 16.50 -25.77 -37.97
CA GLU A 63 17.60 -26.11 -38.92
C GLU A 63 18.66 -24.98 -39.02
N THR A 64 19.97 -25.15 -38.82
CA THR A 64 20.82 -26.35 -38.93
C THR A 64 22.23 -26.08 -38.35
N LYS A 65 22.76 -27.09 -37.65
CA LYS A 65 24.17 -27.53 -37.53
C LYS A 65 25.17 -26.80 -36.58
N PRO A 66 25.87 -27.56 -35.70
CA PRO A 66 26.64 -27.03 -34.58
C PRO A 66 28.11 -26.76 -34.96
N LYS A 67 28.69 -25.68 -34.44
CA LYS A 67 30.14 -25.47 -34.47
C LYS A 67 30.75 -26.02 -33.19
N ILE A 68 31.28 -27.23 -33.33
CA ILE A 68 32.10 -27.96 -32.36
C ILE A 68 33.34 -27.12 -32.05
N PHE A 69 33.43 -26.57 -30.84
CA PHE A 69 34.71 -26.16 -30.26
C PHE A 69 35.25 -27.37 -29.50
N ALA A 70 36.31 -27.96 -30.04
CA ALA A 70 37.05 -29.03 -29.39
C ALA A 70 37.87 -28.46 -28.22
N LEU A 71 37.69 -29.02 -27.04
CA LEU A 71 38.53 -28.79 -25.85
C LEU A 71 39.74 -29.75 -25.93
N PRO A 72 40.97 -29.33 -25.59
CA PRO A 72 42.05 -30.27 -25.36
C PRO A 72 41.90 -30.95 -24.00
N ASP A 73 41.82 -32.28 -24.04
CA ASP A 73 41.83 -33.17 -22.88
C ASP A 73 43.17 -33.08 -22.13
N LEU A 74 43.12 -32.83 -20.83
CA LEU A 74 44.17 -33.27 -19.91
C LEU A 74 43.52 -33.83 -18.64
N ASP A 75 43.59 -35.15 -18.55
CA ASP A 75 43.29 -35.97 -17.40
C ASP A 75 43.90 -35.41 -16.10
N THR A 76 43.06 -35.30 -15.06
CA THR A 76 43.54 -35.45 -13.69
C THR A 76 42.55 -36.31 -12.94
N THR A 77 43.01 -37.52 -12.66
CA THR A 77 42.40 -38.58 -11.88
C THR A 77 42.18 -38.10 -10.44
N ASN A 78 40.92 -38.06 -9.99
CA ASN A 78 40.57 -38.15 -8.57
C ASN A 78 39.26 -38.95 -8.41
N PRO A 79 39.22 -40.06 -7.65
CA PRO A 79 38.00 -40.84 -7.48
C PRO A 79 37.20 -40.43 -6.24
N ALA A 80 35.86 -40.55 -6.39
CA ALA A 80 34.79 -40.63 -5.38
C ALA A 80 34.15 -39.32 -4.86
N PRO A 81 32.85 -39.34 -4.47
CA PRO A 81 31.73 -40.12 -5.00
C PRO A 81 30.49 -39.27 -5.33
N VAL A 82 29.59 -39.91 -6.06
CA VAL A 82 28.25 -39.50 -6.53
C VAL A 82 27.28 -38.98 -5.46
N ALA A 83 26.35 -38.17 -5.98
CA ALA A 83 24.97 -37.91 -5.52
C ALA A 83 24.75 -36.77 -4.53
N THR A 84 24.06 -35.72 -5.00
CA THR A 84 22.69 -35.52 -4.50
C THR A 84 21.79 -34.93 -5.59
N THR A 85 20.62 -35.54 -5.64
CA THR A 85 19.52 -35.50 -6.59
C THR A 85 18.69 -34.20 -6.45
N PRO A 86 17.78 -33.91 -7.41
CA PRO A 86 17.04 -32.66 -7.58
C PRO A 86 15.84 -32.44 -6.64
N LEU A 87 15.38 -31.17 -6.62
CA LEU A 87 14.00 -30.69 -6.50
C LEU A 87 13.05 -31.52 -5.62
N ALA A 88 13.01 -31.23 -4.31
CA ALA A 88 11.81 -31.26 -3.47
C ALA A 88 12.17 -30.86 -2.02
N ALA A 89 11.21 -30.24 -1.34
CA ALA A 89 11.21 -29.85 0.08
C ALA A 89 11.89 -28.52 0.42
N GLU A 90 11.13 -27.43 0.35
CA GLU A 90 11.14 -26.43 1.42
C GLU A 90 9.70 -26.39 1.96
N GLU A 91 9.33 -27.42 2.71
CA GLU A 91 9.42 -27.48 4.18
C GLU A 91 8.15 -26.93 4.83
N THR A 92 7.13 -27.80 4.84
CA THR A 92 6.04 -27.78 5.81
C THR A 92 6.62 -28.08 7.21
N ALA A 93 7.04 -27.03 7.94
CA ALA A 93 7.42 -27.09 9.35
C ALA A 93 6.73 -25.95 10.15
N PRO A 94 6.59 -26.04 11.48
CA PRO A 94 5.44 -25.53 12.22
C PRO A 94 5.42 -23.99 12.30
N LYS A 95 4.33 -23.36 11.82
CA LYS A 95 4.07 -21.89 11.81
C LYS A 95 3.86 -21.24 13.20
N ALA A 96 4.27 -21.87 14.29
CA ALA A 96 4.03 -21.37 15.65
C ALA A 96 4.87 -20.11 16.02
N PRO A 97 6.21 -20.06 15.79
CA PRO A 97 7.01 -18.91 16.22
C PRO A 97 6.76 -17.65 15.37
N SER A 98 6.44 -17.81 14.08
CA SER A 98 6.15 -16.68 13.18
C SER A 98 4.82 -16.00 13.50
N THR A 99 3.81 -16.77 13.93
CA THR A 99 2.50 -16.21 14.31
C THR A 99 2.59 -15.32 15.55
N LEU A 100 3.38 -15.73 16.56
CA LEU A 100 3.61 -14.92 17.76
C LEU A 100 4.36 -13.61 17.43
N ALA A 101 5.39 -13.68 16.58
CA ALA A 101 6.13 -12.50 16.15
C ALA A 101 5.25 -11.50 15.39
N VAL A 102 4.34 -11.98 14.53
CA VAL A 102 3.36 -11.12 13.84
C VAL A 102 2.42 -10.43 14.82
N ALA A 103 1.89 -11.16 15.81
CA ALA A 103 1.01 -10.59 16.82
C ALA A 103 1.70 -9.46 17.63
N GLU A 104 2.97 -9.65 17.98
CA GLU A 104 3.76 -8.62 18.68
C GLU A 104 3.98 -7.37 17.82
N LEU A 105 4.30 -7.55 16.53
CA LEU A 105 4.44 -6.42 15.59
C LEU A 105 3.12 -5.67 15.43
N VAL A 106 2.00 -6.37 15.31
CA VAL A 106 0.68 -5.75 15.23
C VAL A 106 0.36 -4.95 16.50
N ALA A 107 0.63 -5.50 17.68
CA ALA A 107 0.43 -4.76 18.93
C ALA A 107 1.32 -3.50 19.02
N LYS A 108 2.58 -3.58 18.57
CA LYS A 108 3.49 -2.43 18.49
C LYS A 108 2.98 -1.35 17.53
N ALA A 109 2.44 -1.74 16.38
CA ALA A 109 1.83 -0.82 15.43
C ALA A 109 0.61 -0.10 16.03
N ASP A 110 -0.25 -0.82 16.74
CA ASP A 110 -1.41 -0.23 17.43
C ASP A 110 -0.99 0.81 18.46
N LEU A 111 0.04 0.49 19.26
CA LEU A 111 0.60 1.42 20.22
C LEU A 111 1.20 2.66 19.55
N ALA A 112 1.89 2.51 18.41
CA ALA A 112 2.42 3.64 17.65
C ALA A 112 1.29 4.54 17.11
N SER A 113 0.26 3.92 16.50
CA SER A 113 -0.91 4.62 15.99
C SER A 113 -1.65 5.39 17.09
N ASN A 114 -1.86 4.77 18.25
CA ASN A 114 -2.52 5.39 19.40
C ASN A 114 -1.74 6.58 20.00
N ARG A 115 -0.42 6.62 19.79
CA ARG A 115 0.42 7.77 20.17
C ARG A 115 0.46 8.87 19.09
N GLY A 116 -0.25 8.70 17.98
CA GLY A 116 -0.22 9.60 16.82
C GLY A 116 0.96 9.36 15.87
N ASP A 117 1.81 8.37 16.14
CA ASP A 117 2.91 7.98 15.25
C ASP A 117 2.41 7.05 14.15
N ARG A 118 1.69 7.64 13.20
CA ARG A 118 1.06 6.93 12.07
C ARG A 118 2.11 6.39 11.09
N GLY A 119 3.20 7.13 10.88
CA GLY A 119 4.33 6.69 10.06
C GLY A 119 5.04 5.47 10.65
N GLY A 120 5.34 5.49 11.95
CA GLY A 120 5.91 4.35 12.66
C GLY A 120 4.98 3.14 12.65
N ALA A 121 3.67 3.35 12.85
CA ALA A 121 2.68 2.27 12.76
C ALA A 121 2.69 1.59 11.38
N ARG A 122 2.71 2.37 10.29
CA ARG A 122 2.79 1.85 8.92
C ARG A 122 4.05 1.02 8.68
N ALA A 123 5.22 1.54 9.07
CA ALA A 123 6.49 0.83 8.92
C ALA A 123 6.52 -0.52 9.69
N ILE A 124 5.92 -0.56 10.89
CA ILE A 124 5.82 -1.81 11.67
C ILE A 124 4.88 -2.81 10.99
N LEU A 125 3.74 -2.37 10.45
CA LEU A 125 2.81 -3.24 9.72
C LEU A 125 3.43 -3.80 8.43
N GLU A 126 4.20 -3.00 7.69
CA GLU A 126 4.94 -3.48 6.52
C GLU A 126 5.99 -4.54 6.89
N ARG A 127 6.66 -4.37 8.03
CA ARG A 127 7.55 -5.41 8.55
C ARG A 127 6.77 -6.68 8.90
N ALA A 128 5.58 -6.55 9.47
CA ALA A 128 4.72 -7.69 9.76
C ALA A 128 4.29 -8.42 8.48
N LEU A 129 4.00 -7.70 7.39
CA LEU A 129 3.74 -8.28 6.07
C LEU A 129 4.93 -9.06 5.50
N LYS A 130 6.18 -8.68 5.83
CA LYS A 130 7.36 -9.47 5.42
C LYS A 130 7.46 -10.82 6.13
N VAL A 131 6.84 -10.95 7.31
CA VAL A 131 6.77 -12.24 8.04
C VAL A 131 5.56 -13.05 7.57
N LYS A 132 4.42 -12.39 7.37
CA LYS A 132 3.19 -13.01 6.88
C LYS A 132 2.46 -12.10 5.90
N THR A 133 2.64 -12.38 4.61
CA THR A 133 2.15 -11.54 3.50
C THR A 133 0.62 -11.57 3.33
N ASP A 134 -0.04 -12.64 3.77
CA ASP A 134 -1.45 -12.93 3.54
C ASP A 134 -2.34 -12.74 4.78
N ASP A 135 -1.89 -11.95 5.75
CA ASP A 135 -2.68 -11.68 6.96
C ASP A 135 -3.73 -10.57 6.73
N ALA A 136 -5.00 -10.95 6.70
CA ALA A 136 -6.12 -10.03 6.49
C ALA A 136 -6.18 -8.88 7.51
N GLN A 137 -5.78 -9.13 8.76
CA GLN A 137 -5.83 -8.13 9.81
C GLN A 137 -4.78 -7.03 9.62
N ILE A 138 -3.60 -7.39 9.11
CA ILE A 138 -2.52 -6.42 8.82
C ILE A 138 -2.95 -5.49 7.67
N TRP A 139 -3.53 -6.06 6.61
CA TRP A 139 -4.08 -5.30 5.49
C TRP A 139 -5.20 -4.34 5.92
N TYR A 140 -6.08 -4.79 6.81
CA TYR A 140 -7.15 -3.95 7.34
C TYR A 140 -6.60 -2.76 8.14
N ARG A 141 -5.59 -2.97 8.99
CA ARG A 141 -4.95 -1.89 9.77
C ARG A 141 -4.24 -0.88 8.88
N LEU A 142 -3.56 -1.33 7.83
CA LEU A 142 -3.00 -0.44 6.81
C LEU A 142 -4.09 0.39 6.13
N ALA A 143 -5.25 -0.21 5.85
CA ALA A 143 -6.37 0.51 5.27
C ALA A 143 -6.89 1.63 6.20
N GLU A 144 -6.98 1.38 7.51
CA GLU A 144 -7.35 2.41 8.50
C GLU A 144 -6.32 3.54 8.61
N LEU A 145 -5.03 3.20 8.52
CA LEU A 145 -3.95 4.20 8.50
C LEU A 145 -4.03 5.07 7.25
N ASN A 146 -4.16 4.46 6.08
CA ASN A 146 -4.27 5.20 4.82
C ASN A 146 -5.53 6.08 4.78
N LEU A 147 -6.66 5.58 5.30
CA LEU A 147 -7.91 6.36 5.36
C LEU A 147 -7.73 7.63 6.21
N GLY A 148 -7.09 7.52 7.38
CA GLY A 148 -6.87 8.69 8.24
C GLY A 148 -5.76 9.62 7.76
N ASP A 149 -4.87 9.16 6.87
CA ASP A 149 -3.86 10.00 6.22
C ASP A 149 -4.39 10.71 4.96
N GLY A 150 -5.65 10.45 4.57
CA GLY A 150 -6.25 10.99 3.34
C GLY A 150 -5.84 10.25 2.07
N GLU A 151 -5.15 9.11 2.21
CA GLU A 151 -4.70 8.28 1.10
C GLU A 151 -5.82 7.33 0.65
N TYR A 152 -6.92 7.89 0.16
CA TYR A 152 -8.17 7.16 -0.06
C TYR A 152 -8.04 5.97 -1.01
N GLU A 153 -7.33 6.12 -2.14
CA GLU A 153 -7.08 5.02 -3.08
C GLU A 153 -6.32 3.87 -2.43
N GLN A 154 -5.28 4.19 -1.64
CA GLN A 154 -4.47 3.20 -0.95
C GLN A 154 -5.27 2.51 0.17
N ALA A 155 -6.19 3.24 0.82
CA ALA A 155 -7.11 2.69 1.80
C ALA A 155 -8.07 1.67 1.16
N ILE A 156 -8.62 1.98 -0.03
CA ILE A 156 -9.51 1.07 -0.77
C ILE A 156 -8.77 -0.21 -1.15
N VAL A 157 -7.58 -0.10 -1.75
CA VAL A 157 -6.77 -1.25 -2.16
C VAL A 157 -6.44 -2.16 -0.97
N ALA A 158 -6.02 -1.60 0.15
CA ALA A 158 -5.68 -2.36 1.34
C ALA A 158 -6.93 -3.03 1.96
N ALA A 159 -8.07 -2.34 2.03
CA ALA A 159 -9.32 -2.89 2.54
C ALA A 159 -9.87 -4.01 1.63
N ASP A 160 -9.76 -3.86 0.31
CA ASP A 160 -10.14 -4.91 -0.64
C ASP A 160 -9.28 -6.16 -0.46
N ARG A 161 -7.97 -5.99 -0.25
CA ARG A 161 -7.06 -7.10 0.05
C ARG A 161 -7.43 -7.79 1.36
N ALA A 162 -7.72 -7.03 2.41
CA ALA A 162 -8.15 -7.57 3.70
C ALA A 162 -9.42 -8.41 3.56
N ARG A 163 -10.44 -7.88 2.87
CA ARG A 163 -11.70 -8.58 2.60
C ARG A 163 -11.47 -9.89 1.84
N GLY A 164 -10.64 -9.88 0.80
CA GLY A 164 -10.31 -11.07 0.02
C GLY A 164 -9.58 -12.16 0.82
N LEU A 165 -8.82 -11.78 1.84
CA LEU A 165 -8.06 -12.69 2.70
C LEU A 165 -8.81 -13.14 3.96
N SER A 166 -9.99 -12.58 4.24
CA SER A 166 -10.69 -12.74 5.53
C SER A 166 -11.21 -14.16 5.81
N ALA A 167 -11.03 -15.14 4.91
CA ALA A 167 -11.36 -16.57 5.09
C ALA A 167 -12.74 -16.86 5.73
N GLY A 168 -13.74 -15.99 5.49
CA GLY A 168 -15.09 -16.13 6.06
C GLY A 168 -15.37 -15.32 7.33
N ASP A 169 -14.42 -14.53 7.84
CA ASP A 169 -14.65 -13.56 8.91
C ASP A 169 -15.56 -12.42 8.41
N SER A 170 -16.86 -12.57 8.63
CA SER A 170 -17.87 -11.58 8.23
C SER A 170 -17.69 -10.23 8.94
N ASN A 171 -17.15 -10.21 10.16
CA ASN A 171 -16.89 -8.96 10.88
C ASN A 171 -15.77 -8.18 10.19
N LEU A 172 -14.67 -8.84 9.83
CA LEU A 172 -13.56 -8.22 9.13
C LEU A 172 -13.99 -7.70 7.74
N VAL A 173 -14.78 -8.49 7.00
CA VAL A 173 -15.37 -8.06 5.72
C VAL A 173 -16.22 -6.80 5.88
N THR A 174 -17.07 -6.74 6.92
CA THR A 174 -17.93 -5.60 7.20
C THR A 174 -17.12 -4.35 7.51
N ARG A 175 -16.09 -4.49 8.36
CA ARG A 175 -15.18 -3.40 8.70
C ARG A 175 -14.40 -2.92 7.48
N ALA A 176 -13.87 -3.81 6.65
CA ALA A 176 -13.18 -3.44 5.42
C ALA A 176 -14.11 -2.70 4.44
N ASN A 177 -15.36 -3.17 4.27
CA ASN A 177 -16.36 -2.47 3.46
C ASN A 177 -16.63 -1.05 3.98
N SER A 178 -16.65 -0.86 5.31
CA SER A 178 -16.82 0.47 5.90
C SER A 178 -15.66 1.42 5.57
N VAL A 179 -14.42 0.92 5.52
CA VAL A 179 -13.24 1.69 5.09
C VAL A 179 -13.38 2.11 3.63
N ILE A 180 -13.77 1.18 2.75
CA ILE A 180 -13.97 1.46 1.31
C ILE A 180 -15.06 2.53 1.13
N ALA A 181 -16.19 2.39 1.82
CA ALA A 181 -17.29 3.35 1.71
C ALA A 181 -16.87 4.76 2.16
N ARG A 182 -16.18 4.85 3.30
CA ARG A 182 -15.66 6.12 3.82
C ARG A 182 -14.61 6.74 2.90
N ALA A 183 -13.66 5.95 2.41
CA ALA A 183 -12.64 6.43 1.47
C ALA A 183 -13.27 7.04 0.21
N ARG A 184 -14.27 6.37 -0.38
CA ARG A 184 -14.99 6.87 -1.56
C ARG A 184 -15.81 8.14 -1.29
N GLN A 185 -16.38 8.24 -0.10
CA GLN A 185 -17.12 9.43 0.30
C GLN A 185 -16.19 10.64 0.43
N GLU A 186 -15.06 10.48 1.12
CA GLU A 186 -14.11 11.57 1.34
C GLU A 186 -13.29 11.90 0.08
N SER A 187 -13.08 10.95 -0.84
CA SER A 187 -12.42 11.23 -2.13
C SER A 187 -13.28 12.06 -3.08
N ASN A 188 -14.59 12.13 -2.86
CA ASN A 188 -15.54 12.86 -3.69
C ASN A 188 -16.05 14.15 -3.01
N ARG A 189 -15.43 14.55 -1.91
CA ARG A 189 -15.65 15.84 -1.25
C ARG A 189 -14.69 16.90 -1.79
#